data_AF-A0A933EWN8-F1
#
_entry.id   AF-A0A933EWN8-F1
#
_cell.length_a   1.000
_cell.length_b   1.000
_cell.length_c   1.000
_cell.angle_alpha   90.00
_cell.angle_beta   90.00
_cell.angle_gamma   90.00
#
_symmetry.space_group_name_H-M   'P 1'
#
loop_
_entity.id
_entity.type
_entity.pdbx_description
1 polymer ?
#
loop_
_entity_poly.entity_id
_entity_poly.type
_entity_poly.pdbx_seq_one_letter_code
_entity_poly.pdbx_strand_id
1 'polypeptide(L)'
;MRRSSLVSLFLVFLLALAGCSLNAPEELDRLMKEDAGFKRMIGLRNESYSQIHLIKQDLLSKKRSLDAQTDKLRREYDGYARAQNEKMEKYRMAIEANRSILKHEWETLTAQLAAKLTELKGYQRTLADVRRVLRESKGIEISSQERQKWEERVLLLSEKIRPLGEEIEELKLQIRLKKRKASFLR
;
A
#
# COMPACT_ATOMS: atom_id res chain seq x y z
N MET A 1 -17.39 68.80 46.15
CA MET A 1 -17.48 69.48 44.82
C MET A 1 -17.44 68.45 43.67
N ARG A 2 -18.45 67.57 43.54
CA ARG A 2 -18.49 66.49 42.52
C ARG A 2 -19.79 66.47 41.69
N ARG A 3 -20.57 67.56 41.70
CA ARG A 3 -21.84 67.65 40.97
C ARG A 3 -21.75 68.36 39.60
N SER A 4 -20.70 69.16 39.34
CA SER A 4 -20.56 69.86 38.05
C SER A 4 -20.05 68.98 36.90
N SER A 5 -19.26 67.93 37.16
CA SER A 5 -18.72 67.09 36.08
C SER A 5 -19.76 66.15 35.45
N LEU A 6 -20.79 65.74 36.19
CA LEU A 6 -21.87 64.88 35.68
C LEU A 6 -22.82 65.64 34.75
N VAL A 7 -23.08 66.92 35.03
CA VAL A 7 -23.95 67.76 34.20
C VAL A 7 -23.26 68.08 32.86
N SER A 8 -21.96 68.37 32.85
CA SER A 8 -21.22 68.61 31.61
C SER A 8 -21.07 67.36 30.74
N LEU A 9 -20.85 66.17 31.32
CA LEU A 9 -20.79 64.91 30.56
C LEU A 9 -22.14 64.53 29.95
N PHE A 10 -23.24 64.79 30.65
CA PHE A 10 -24.58 64.54 30.14
C PHE A 10 -24.95 65.51 29.00
N LEU A 11 -24.51 66.78 29.08
CA LEU A 11 -24.76 67.77 28.03
C LEU A 11 -23.99 67.48 26.73
N VAL A 12 -22.75 67.00 26.83
CA VAL A 12 -21.94 66.62 25.65
C VAL A 12 -22.51 65.35 24.99
N PHE A 13 -23.03 64.40 25.77
CA PHE A 13 -23.70 63.21 25.24
C PHE A 13 -25.04 63.54 24.56
N LEU A 14 -25.79 64.50 25.11
CA LEU A 14 -27.00 65.04 24.48
C LEU A 14 -26.70 65.85 23.20
N LEU A 15 -25.60 66.60 23.14
CA LEU A 15 -25.16 67.30 21.92
C LEU A 15 -24.64 66.33 20.84
N ALA A 16 -24.03 65.21 21.23
CA ALA A 16 -23.63 64.15 20.30
C ALA A 16 -24.83 63.35 19.75
N LEU A 17 -25.93 63.24 20.52
CA LEU A 17 -27.18 62.62 20.07
C LEU A 17 -28.08 63.58 19.27
N ALA A 18 -28.03 64.89 19.55
CA ALA A 18 -28.81 65.90 18.82
C ALA A 18 -28.20 66.31 17.46
N GLY A 19 -26.94 65.96 17.19
CA GLY A 19 -26.23 66.31 15.95
C GLY A 19 -26.33 65.29 14.79
N CYS A 20 -27.05 64.18 14.96
CA CYS A 20 -27.26 63.18 13.90
C CYS A 20 -28.72 62.69 13.84
N SER A 21 -29.68 63.56 14.16
CA SER A 21 -31.10 63.25 13.99
C SER A 21 -31.58 63.54 12.56
N LEU A 22 -31.69 62.48 11.77
CA LEU A 22 -32.94 62.10 11.09
C LEU A 22 -33.68 63.06 10.13
N ASN A 23 -33.06 64.08 9.54
CA ASN A 23 -33.66 64.82 8.40
C ASN A 23 -33.20 64.34 7.00
N ALA A 24 -32.52 63.20 6.93
CA ALA A 24 -31.97 62.65 5.69
C ALA A 24 -32.98 62.29 4.58
N PRO A 25 -34.25 61.89 4.82
CA PRO A 25 -35.13 61.50 3.72
C PRO A 25 -35.77 62.70 3.00
N GLU A 26 -36.20 63.75 3.71
CA GLU A 26 -36.94 64.87 3.10
C GLU A 26 -36.04 65.81 2.27
N GLU A 27 -34.84 66.10 2.75
CA GLU A 27 -33.87 66.92 2.01
C GLU A 27 -33.32 66.18 0.78
N LEU A 28 -33.11 64.87 0.90
CA LEU A 28 -32.69 64.02 -0.21
C LEU A 28 -33.80 63.90 -1.27
N ASP A 29 -35.06 63.73 -0.86
CA ASP A 29 -36.21 63.70 -1.77
C ASP A 29 -36.43 65.05 -2.46
N ARG A 30 -36.16 66.17 -1.78
CA ARG A 30 -36.19 67.51 -2.37
C ARG A 30 -35.08 67.70 -3.40
N LEU A 31 -33.84 67.35 -3.07
CA LEU A 31 -32.69 67.37 -4.00
C LEU A 31 -32.90 66.45 -5.21
N MET A 32 -33.53 65.29 -5.03
CA MET A 32 -33.89 64.39 -6.13
C MET A 32 -34.97 64.97 -7.07
N LYS A 33 -35.78 65.93 -6.60
CA LYS A 33 -36.79 66.65 -7.42
C LYS A 33 -36.23 67.90 -8.08
N GLU A 34 -35.32 68.62 -7.41
CA GLU A 34 -34.80 69.91 -7.86
C GLU A 34 -33.53 69.78 -8.74
N ASP A 35 -32.71 68.73 -8.57
CA ASP A 35 -31.47 68.51 -9.34
C ASP A 35 -31.49 67.18 -10.10
N ALA A 36 -31.62 67.27 -11.42
CA ALA A 36 -31.61 66.10 -12.32
C ALA A 36 -30.25 65.38 -12.36
N GLY A 37 -29.14 66.10 -12.16
CA GLY A 37 -27.80 65.52 -12.07
C GLY A 37 -27.62 64.68 -10.80
N PHE A 38 -28.08 65.21 -9.65
CA PHE A 38 -28.10 64.48 -8.38
C PHE A 38 -28.99 63.23 -8.44
N LYS A 39 -30.20 63.34 -8.99
CA LYS A 39 -31.11 62.20 -9.21
C LYS A 39 -30.45 61.08 -10.04
N ARG A 40 -29.74 61.45 -11.11
CA ARG A 40 -29.01 60.48 -11.96
C ARG A 40 -27.85 59.83 -11.21
N MET A 41 -27.11 60.58 -10.40
CA MET A 41 -26.02 60.06 -9.58
C MET A 41 -26.52 59.03 -8.56
N ILE A 42 -27.62 59.32 -7.85
CA ILE A 42 -28.25 58.38 -6.90
C ILE A 42 -28.76 57.14 -7.62
N GLY A 43 -29.37 57.29 -8.81
CA GLY A 43 -29.78 56.17 -9.66
C GLY A 43 -28.62 55.24 -10.02
N LEU A 44 -27.52 55.80 -10.53
CA LEU A 44 -26.31 55.05 -10.88
C LEU A 44 -25.65 54.38 -9.65
N ARG A 45 -25.66 55.05 -8.50
CA ARG A 45 -25.18 54.48 -7.23
C ARG A 45 -26.00 53.26 -6.81
N ASN A 46 -27.33 53.37 -6.86
CA ASN A 46 -28.23 52.27 -6.50
C ASN A 46 -28.12 51.10 -7.49
N GLU A 47 -28.01 51.39 -8.79
CA GLU A 47 -27.74 50.38 -9.82
C GLU A 47 -26.40 49.67 -9.56
N SER A 48 -25.33 50.43 -9.27
CA SER A 48 -24.02 49.88 -8.94
C SER A 48 -24.06 49.00 -7.68
N TYR A 49 -24.77 49.40 -6.63
CA TYR A 49 -24.94 48.57 -5.44
C TYR A 49 -25.72 47.28 -5.73
N SER A 50 -26.76 47.36 -6.56
CA SER A 50 -27.51 46.18 -6.99
C SER A 50 -26.61 45.21 -7.75
N GLN A 51 -25.82 45.71 -8.71
CA GLN A 51 -24.85 44.90 -9.44
C GLN A 51 -23.79 44.28 -8.52
N ILE A 52 -23.22 45.05 -7.58
CA ILE A 52 -22.29 44.52 -6.57
C ILE A 52 -22.94 43.43 -5.73
N HIS A 53 -24.20 43.61 -5.34
CA HIS A 53 -24.92 42.61 -4.56
C HIS A 53 -25.12 41.31 -5.34
N LEU A 54 -25.52 41.40 -6.60
CA LEU A 54 -25.68 40.25 -7.51
C LEU A 54 -24.34 39.52 -7.73
N ILE A 55 -23.26 40.26 -7.99
CA ILE A 55 -21.91 39.69 -8.15
C ILE A 55 -21.50 38.97 -6.86
N LYS A 56 -21.74 39.58 -5.69
CA LYS A 56 -21.42 38.95 -4.40
C LYS A 56 -22.21 37.65 -4.19
N GLN A 57 -23.49 37.62 -4.54
CA GLN A 57 -24.31 36.41 -4.45
C GLN A 57 -23.80 35.32 -5.40
N ASP A 58 -23.48 35.67 -6.65
CA ASP A 58 -22.93 34.74 -7.64
C ASP A 58 -21.58 34.15 -7.18
N LEU A 59 -20.67 34.99 -6.68
CA LEU A 59 -19.38 34.54 -6.14
C LEU A 59 -19.55 33.62 -4.92
N LEU A 60 -20.48 33.94 -4.02
CA LEU A 60 -20.77 33.07 -2.87
C LEU A 60 -21.36 31.73 -3.31
N SER A 61 -22.24 31.73 -4.31
CA SER A 61 -22.80 30.50 -4.90
C SER A 61 -21.71 29.64 -5.54
N LYS A 62 -20.86 30.24 -6.38
CA LYS A 62 -19.72 29.56 -7.01
C LYS A 62 -18.74 29.01 -5.98
N LYS A 63 -18.41 29.79 -4.95
CA LYS A 63 -17.56 29.34 -3.86
C LYS A 63 -18.14 28.08 -3.19
N ARG A 64 -19.42 28.10 -2.79
CA ARG A 64 -20.08 26.94 -2.17
C ARG A 64 -20.08 25.71 -3.09
N SER A 65 -20.32 25.91 -4.38
CA SER A 65 -20.27 24.84 -5.37
C SER A 65 -18.86 24.24 -5.50
N LEU A 66 -17.82 25.08 -5.56
CA LEU A 66 -16.44 24.64 -5.60
C LEU A 66 -16.04 23.91 -4.31
N ASP A 67 -16.38 24.45 -3.14
CA ASP A 67 -16.13 23.82 -1.85
C ASP A 67 -16.75 22.40 -1.80
N ALA A 68 -18.00 22.26 -2.26
CA ALA A 68 -18.68 20.96 -2.33
C ALA A 68 -18.00 19.99 -3.33
N GLN A 69 -17.51 20.49 -4.47
CA GLN A 69 -16.75 19.67 -5.42
C GLN A 69 -15.39 19.24 -4.85
N THR A 70 -14.70 20.13 -4.14
CA THR A 70 -13.44 19.82 -3.46
C THR A 70 -13.65 18.76 -2.39
N ASP A 71 -14.69 18.88 -1.57
CA ASP A 71 -15.02 17.89 -0.55
C ASP A 71 -15.36 16.53 -1.17
N LYS A 72 -16.11 16.52 -2.27
CA LYS A 72 -16.42 15.29 -3.01
C LYS A 72 -15.14 14.62 -3.53
N LEU A 73 -14.28 15.36 -4.23
CA LEU A 73 -13.02 14.84 -4.77
C LEU A 73 -12.10 14.33 -3.66
N ARG A 74 -12.04 15.03 -2.52
CA ARG A 74 -11.27 14.59 -1.36
C ARG A 74 -11.76 13.24 -0.83
N ARG A 75 -13.07 13.07 -0.68
CA ARG A 75 -13.65 11.78 -0.23
C ARG A 75 -13.41 10.66 -1.23
N GLU A 76 -13.53 10.94 -2.52
CA GLU A 76 -13.23 9.96 -3.58
C GLU A 76 -11.76 9.54 -3.57
N TYR A 77 -10.86 10.51 -3.42
CA TYR A 77 -9.42 10.25 -3.29
C TYR A 77 -9.11 9.41 -2.04
N ASP A 78 -9.65 9.78 -0.87
CA ASP A 78 -9.44 9.06 0.38
C ASP A 78 -9.99 7.62 0.28
N GLY A 79 -11.14 7.45 -0.38
CA GLY A 79 -11.73 6.14 -0.65
C GLY A 79 -10.84 5.28 -1.56
N TYR A 80 -10.34 5.86 -2.65
CA TYR A 80 -9.40 5.20 -3.55
C TYR A 80 -8.10 4.80 -2.84
N ALA A 81 -7.52 5.72 -2.06
CA ALA A 81 -6.30 5.47 -1.30
C ALA A 81 -6.48 4.32 -0.30
N ARG A 82 -7.60 4.30 0.44
CA ARG A 82 -7.93 3.18 1.34
C ARG A 82 -8.06 1.86 0.58
N ALA A 83 -8.82 1.85 -0.52
CA ALA A 83 -9.00 0.64 -1.33
C ALA A 83 -7.67 0.12 -1.91
N GLN A 84 -6.76 1.01 -2.31
CA GLN A 84 -5.42 0.62 -2.76
C GLN A 84 -4.56 0.09 -1.62
N ASN A 85 -4.59 0.72 -0.45
CA ASN A 85 -3.88 0.21 0.73
C ASN A 85 -4.37 -1.18 1.13
N GLU A 86 -5.69 -1.42 1.13
CA GLU A 86 -6.25 -2.75 1.39
C GLU A 86 -5.80 -3.79 0.35
N LYS A 87 -5.75 -3.41 -0.94
CA LYS A 87 -5.23 -4.30 -1.99
C LYS A 87 -3.76 -4.59 -1.78
N MET A 88 -2.94 -3.58 -1.49
CA MET A 88 -1.51 -3.75 -1.22
C MET A 88 -1.29 -4.68 -0.03
N GLU A 89 -2.07 -4.54 1.04
CA GLU A 89 -1.95 -5.40 2.22
C GLU A 89 -2.34 -6.85 1.90
N LYS A 90 -3.41 -7.08 1.12
CA LYS A 90 -3.76 -8.41 0.63
C LYS A 90 -2.64 -9.04 -0.21
N TYR A 91 -2.02 -8.27 -1.10
CA TYR A 91 -0.88 -8.75 -1.88
C TYR A 91 0.34 -9.04 -1.01
N ARG A 92 0.62 -8.20 -0.01
CA ARG A 92 1.70 -8.40 0.95
C ARG A 92 1.54 -9.71 1.69
N MET A 93 0.36 -9.95 2.27
CA MET A 93 0.02 -11.20 2.95
C MET A 93 0.16 -12.41 2.04
N ALA A 94 -0.33 -12.32 0.79
CA ALA A 94 -0.24 -13.42 -0.17
C ALA A 94 1.21 -13.74 -0.56
N ILE A 95 2.05 -12.71 -0.76
CA ILE A 95 3.47 -12.87 -1.04
C ILE A 95 4.18 -13.51 0.16
N GLU A 96 3.89 -13.06 1.37
CA GLU A 96 4.48 -13.59 2.60
C GLU A 96 4.09 -15.05 2.85
N ALA A 97 2.82 -15.41 2.63
CA ALA A 97 2.36 -16.80 2.68
C ALA A 97 3.10 -17.66 1.65
N ASN A 98 3.22 -17.20 0.40
CA ASN A 98 3.95 -17.91 -0.65
C ASN A 98 5.45 -18.05 -0.34
N ARG A 99 6.08 -17.03 0.26
CA ARG A 99 7.47 -17.11 0.74
C ARG A 99 7.61 -18.20 1.80
N SER A 100 6.70 -18.25 2.77
CA SER A 100 6.70 -19.27 3.83
C SER A 100 6.57 -20.68 3.25
N ILE A 101 5.61 -20.89 2.33
CA ILE A 101 5.39 -22.18 1.66
C ILE A 101 6.64 -22.62 0.89
N LEU A 102 7.20 -21.75 0.03
CA LEU A 102 8.41 -22.06 -0.73
C LEU A 102 9.61 -22.35 0.19
N LYS A 103 9.71 -21.64 1.32
CA LYS A 103 10.73 -21.86 2.33
C LYS A 103 10.52 -23.18 3.07
N HIS A 104 9.31 -23.65 3.24
CA HIS A 104 9.10 -24.98 3.81
C HIS A 104 9.44 -26.08 2.78
N GLU A 105 8.95 -25.92 1.54
CA GLU A 105 9.16 -26.89 0.47
C GLU A 105 10.64 -27.12 0.15
N TRP A 106 11.45 -26.05 0.01
CA TRP A 106 12.86 -26.21 -0.34
C TRP A 106 13.69 -26.83 0.82
N GLU A 107 13.23 -26.76 2.07
CA GLU A 107 13.90 -27.27 3.27
C GLU A 107 13.62 -28.76 3.35
N THR A 108 12.35 -29.13 3.14
CA THR A 108 11.92 -30.52 2.98
C THR A 108 12.66 -31.21 1.84
N LEU A 109 12.74 -30.60 0.65
CA LEU A 109 13.51 -31.15 -0.48
C LEU A 109 15.01 -31.26 -0.14
N THR A 110 15.56 -30.29 0.59
CA THR A 110 16.96 -30.32 1.04
C THR A 110 17.22 -31.49 2.00
N ALA A 111 16.29 -31.74 2.93
CA ALA A 111 16.37 -32.88 3.85
C ALA A 111 16.26 -34.22 3.11
N GLN A 112 15.33 -34.32 2.15
CA GLN A 112 15.21 -35.50 1.28
C GLN A 112 16.48 -35.75 0.47
N LEU A 113 17.06 -34.70 -0.12
CA LEU A 113 18.33 -34.80 -0.84
C LEU A 113 19.46 -35.30 0.07
N ALA A 114 19.56 -34.80 1.30
CA ALA A 114 20.57 -35.24 2.26
C ALA A 114 20.40 -36.73 2.64
N ALA A 115 19.15 -37.18 2.85
CA ALA A 115 18.85 -38.58 3.12
C ALA A 115 19.24 -39.48 1.94
N LYS A 116 18.85 -39.10 0.72
CA LYS A 116 19.14 -39.84 -0.52
C LYS A 116 20.65 -39.91 -0.83
N LEU A 117 21.38 -38.82 -0.60
CA LEU A 117 22.85 -38.80 -0.69
C LEU A 117 23.51 -39.76 0.31
N THR A 118 22.96 -39.84 1.52
CA THR A 118 23.44 -40.77 2.55
C THR A 118 23.18 -42.22 2.15
N GLU A 119 21.98 -42.50 1.63
CA GLU A 119 21.60 -43.81 1.11
C GLU A 119 22.51 -44.23 -0.06
N LEU A 120 22.73 -43.34 -1.03
CA LEU A 120 23.60 -43.58 -2.19
C LEU A 120 25.03 -43.91 -1.74
N LYS A 121 25.56 -43.13 -0.80
CA LYS A 121 26.89 -43.37 -0.23
C LYS A 121 26.97 -44.72 0.48
N GLY A 122 25.89 -45.14 1.14
CA GLY A 122 25.75 -46.47 1.73
C GLY A 122 25.85 -47.58 0.68
N TYR A 123 25.03 -47.51 -0.38
CA TYR A 123 25.06 -48.50 -1.46
C TYR A 123 26.42 -48.54 -2.19
N GLN A 124 27.02 -47.39 -2.46
CA GLN A 124 28.34 -47.30 -3.10
C GLN A 124 29.43 -47.95 -2.24
N ARG A 125 29.41 -47.75 -0.90
CA ARG A 125 30.32 -48.41 0.03
C ARG A 125 30.14 -49.92 0.02
N THR A 126 28.89 -50.40 0.17
CA THR A 126 28.60 -51.84 0.13
C THR A 126 29.03 -52.46 -1.20
N LEU A 127 28.77 -51.79 -2.33
CA LEU A 127 29.19 -52.27 -3.64
C LEU A 127 30.73 -52.33 -3.78
N ALA A 128 31.45 -51.33 -3.24
CA ALA A 128 32.91 -51.34 -3.20
C ALA A 128 33.47 -52.48 -2.33
N ASP A 129 32.83 -52.77 -1.19
CA ASP A 129 33.21 -53.87 -0.30
C ASP A 129 32.95 -55.23 -0.95
N VAL A 130 31.78 -55.44 -1.59
CA VAL A 130 31.50 -56.68 -2.36
C VAL A 130 32.51 -56.88 -3.49
N ARG A 131 32.81 -55.81 -4.24
CA ARG A 131 33.84 -55.85 -5.30
C ARG A 131 35.24 -56.08 -4.76
N ARG A 132 35.51 -55.74 -3.50
CA ARG A 132 36.79 -56.02 -2.84
C ARG A 132 36.89 -57.50 -2.50
N VAL A 133 35.85 -58.06 -1.87
CA VAL A 133 35.76 -59.51 -1.57
C VAL A 133 35.95 -60.34 -2.84
N LEU A 134 35.28 -59.98 -3.94
CA LEU A 134 35.42 -60.68 -5.23
C LEU A 134 36.81 -60.57 -5.88
N ARG A 135 37.61 -59.54 -5.56
CA ARG A 135 38.97 -59.33 -6.11
C ARG A 135 40.06 -59.94 -5.23
N GLU A 136 39.90 -59.82 -3.92
CA GLU A 136 40.87 -60.24 -2.90
C GLU A 136 40.68 -61.70 -2.47
N SER A 137 39.68 -62.41 -2.99
CA SER A 137 39.48 -63.85 -2.77
C SER A 137 40.59 -64.75 -3.35
N LYS A 138 41.69 -64.18 -3.84
CA LYS A 138 42.88 -64.93 -4.24
C LYS A 138 43.56 -65.49 -2.99
N GLY A 139 43.06 -66.63 -2.49
CA GLY A 139 43.59 -67.33 -1.31
C GLY A 139 42.52 -67.89 -0.36
N ILE A 140 41.26 -67.50 -0.53
CA ILE A 140 40.11 -68.08 0.18
C ILE A 140 39.30 -68.83 -0.87
N GLU A 141 39.05 -70.13 -0.68
CA GLU A 141 38.22 -70.95 -1.58
C GLU A 141 36.75 -70.51 -1.47
N ILE A 142 36.39 -69.43 -2.19
CA ILE A 142 34.99 -69.06 -2.39
C ILE A 142 34.40 -70.05 -3.39
N SER A 143 33.36 -70.77 -2.97
CA SER A 143 32.65 -71.70 -3.85
C SER A 143 32.01 -70.96 -5.04
N SER A 144 31.75 -71.66 -6.15
CA SER A 144 31.08 -71.02 -7.31
C SER A 144 29.69 -70.47 -6.96
N GLN A 145 28.96 -71.13 -6.04
CA GLN A 145 27.67 -70.67 -5.54
C GLN A 145 27.78 -69.37 -4.74
N GLU A 146 28.78 -69.23 -3.87
CA GLU A 146 28.99 -67.99 -3.13
C GLU A 146 29.40 -66.85 -4.05
N ARG A 147 30.23 -67.13 -5.05
CA ARG A 147 30.59 -66.15 -6.06
C ARG A 147 29.37 -65.65 -6.85
N GLN A 148 28.49 -66.54 -7.28
CA GLN A 148 27.23 -66.16 -7.91
C GLN A 148 26.37 -65.26 -7.01
N LYS A 149 26.21 -65.59 -5.72
CA LYS A 149 25.47 -64.75 -4.76
C LYS A 149 26.08 -63.34 -4.63
N TRP A 150 27.40 -63.21 -4.64
CA TRP A 150 28.06 -61.91 -4.60
C TRP A 150 27.86 -61.13 -5.92
N GLU A 151 27.93 -61.79 -7.07
CA GLU A 151 27.68 -61.19 -8.38
C GLU A 151 26.22 -60.71 -8.53
N GLU A 152 25.25 -61.50 -8.09
CA GLU A 152 23.83 -61.10 -8.00
C GLU A 152 23.65 -59.88 -7.10
N ARG A 153 24.35 -59.83 -5.96
CA ARG A 153 24.30 -58.68 -5.04
C ARG A 153 24.90 -57.42 -5.65
N VAL A 154 25.94 -57.54 -6.49
CA VAL A 154 26.49 -56.42 -7.26
C VAL A 154 25.48 -55.90 -8.28
N LEU A 155 24.78 -56.81 -8.99
CA LEU A 155 23.74 -56.44 -9.94
C LEU A 155 22.62 -55.66 -9.26
N LEU A 156 22.04 -56.22 -8.19
CA LEU A 156 20.98 -55.59 -7.40
C LEU A 156 21.37 -54.21 -6.85
N LEU A 157 22.60 -54.06 -6.34
CA LEU A 157 23.09 -52.76 -5.87
C LEU A 157 23.26 -51.76 -7.02
N SER A 158 23.73 -52.22 -8.17
CA SER A 158 23.90 -51.36 -9.36
C SER A 158 22.54 -50.89 -9.90
N GLU A 159 21.55 -51.78 -9.91
CA GLU A 159 20.16 -51.47 -10.27
C GLU A 159 19.50 -50.46 -9.31
N LYS A 160 19.85 -50.47 -8.03
CA LYS A 160 19.36 -49.48 -7.05
C LYS A 160 20.09 -48.14 -7.12
N ILE A 161 21.39 -48.15 -7.40
CA ILE A 161 22.22 -46.92 -7.43
C ILE A 161 21.80 -45.99 -8.56
N ARG A 162 21.47 -46.53 -9.74
CA ARG A 162 21.11 -45.73 -10.91
C ARG A 162 19.85 -44.85 -10.69
N PRO A 163 18.67 -45.39 -10.36
CA PRO A 163 17.47 -44.59 -10.16
C PRO A 163 17.64 -43.61 -8.99
N LEU A 164 18.38 -44.01 -7.96
CA LEU A 164 18.71 -43.12 -6.85
C LEU A 164 19.55 -41.89 -7.27
N GLY A 165 20.46 -42.09 -8.22
CA GLY A 165 21.23 -40.99 -8.82
C GLY A 165 20.35 -40.03 -9.64
N GLU A 166 19.40 -40.57 -10.39
CA GLU A 166 18.42 -39.79 -11.16
C GLU A 166 17.51 -38.97 -10.23
N GLU A 167 16.99 -39.58 -9.16
CA GLU A 167 16.20 -38.89 -8.11
C GLU A 167 16.99 -37.75 -7.45
N ILE A 168 18.29 -37.95 -7.19
CA ILE A 168 19.16 -36.92 -6.59
C ILE A 168 19.31 -35.71 -7.51
N GLU A 169 19.52 -35.92 -8.81
CA GLU A 169 19.63 -34.81 -9.76
C GLU A 169 18.30 -34.07 -9.93
N GLU A 170 17.18 -34.79 -9.92
CA GLU A 170 15.86 -34.18 -9.91
C GLU A 170 15.65 -33.30 -8.66
N LEU A 171 15.95 -33.82 -7.47
CA LEU A 171 15.85 -33.06 -6.22
C LEU A 171 16.73 -31.81 -6.24
N LYS A 172 17.97 -31.89 -6.75
CA LYS A 172 18.86 -30.72 -6.92
C LYS A 172 18.24 -29.67 -7.84
N LEU A 173 17.64 -30.10 -8.95
CA LEU A 173 16.98 -29.19 -9.89
C LEU A 173 15.78 -28.51 -9.22
N GLN A 174 14.92 -29.28 -8.56
CA GLN A 174 13.75 -28.76 -7.85
C GLN A 174 14.15 -27.74 -6.77
N ILE A 175 15.17 -28.04 -5.95
CA ILE A 175 15.71 -27.10 -4.95
C ILE A 175 16.20 -25.81 -5.62
N ARG A 176 16.93 -25.90 -6.73
CA ARG A 176 17.43 -24.73 -7.46
C ARG A 176 16.28 -23.87 -7.98
N LEU A 177 15.26 -24.50 -8.57
CA LEU A 177 14.07 -23.80 -9.08
C LEU A 177 13.30 -23.12 -7.95
N LYS A 178 13.08 -23.79 -6.82
CA LYS A 178 12.39 -23.24 -5.65
C LYS A 178 13.18 -22.09 -5.01
N LYS A 179 14.51 -22.21 -4.89
CA LYS A 179 15.42 -21.11 -4.49
C LYS A 179 15.27 -19.87 -5.38
N ARG A 180 15.24 -20.08 -6.70
CA ARG A 180 15.08 -19.00 -7.67
C ARG A 180 13.68 -18.37 -7.61
N LYS A 181 12.63 -19.16 -7.44
CA LYS A 181 11.26 -18.66 -7.21
C LYS A 181 11.18 -17.81 -5.95
N ALA A 182 11.79 -18.27 -4.85
CA ALA A 182 11.84 -17.52 -3.60
C ALA A 182 12.61 -16.19 -3.74
N SER A 183 13.66 -16.12 -4.58
CA SER A 183 14.38 -14.86 -4.82
C SER A 183 13.57 -13.82 -5.59
N PHE A 184 12.67 -14.25 -6.49
CA PHE A 184 11.77 -13.33 -7.19
C PHE A 184 10.68 -12.75 -6.29
N LEU A 185 10.41 -13.41 -5.17
CA LEU A 185 9.47 -12.93 -4.20
C LEU A 185 10.11 -11.98 -3.19
N ARG A 186 11.43 -11.72 -3.20
CA ARG A 186 12.12 -10.79 -2.27
C ARG A 186 11.77 -9.34 -2.56
#